data_AF-A0A7C5UH38-F1
#
_entry.id   AF-A0A7C5UH38-F1
#
_cell.length_a   1.000
_cell.length_b   1.000
_cell.length_c   1.000
_cell.angle_alpha   90.00
_cell.angle_beta   90.00
_cell.angle_gamma   90.00
#
_symmetry.space_group_name_H-M   'P 1'
#
loop_
_entity.id
_entity.type
_entity.pdbx_description
1 polymer ?
#
loop_
_entity_poly.entity_id
_entity_poly.type
_entity_poly.pdbx_seq_one_letter_code
_entity_poly.pdbx_strand_id
1 'polypeptide(L)' 'MATHETIERNGKLRTTIKLEPGERVALCRCMHSKNFPFCDGTHNKIEGTTGPVIVEALHTPISESRSE' A
#
# COMPACT_ATOMS: atom_id res chain seq x y z
N MET A 1 -13.36 2.20 2.15
CA MET A 1 -12.52 1.59 1.09
C MET A 1 -11.40 2.56 0.81
N ALA A 2 -10.15 2.11 0.93
CA ALA A 2 -8.97 2.91 0.68
C ALA A 2 -9.04 3.64 -0.68
N THR A 3 -8.75 4.93 -0.68
CA THR A 3 -8.67 5.74 -1.92
C THR A 3 -7.24 6.15 -2.18
N HIS A 4 -6.91 6.41 -3.44
CA HIS A 4 -5.60 6.92 -3.81
C HIS A 4 -5.70 7.97 -4.90
N GLU A 5 -4.71 8.86 -4.93
CA GLU A 5 -4.52 9.87 -5.96
C GLU A 5 -3.04 9.97 -6.30
N THR A 6 -2.72 10.00 -7.58
CA THR A 6 -1.35 10.23 -8.07
C THR A 6 -1.27 11.57 -8.76
N ILE A 7 -0.37 12.42 -8.28
CA ILE A 7 -0.11 13.74 -8.87
C ILE A 7 1.37 13.85 -9.27
N GLU A 8 1.66 14.61 -10.32
CA GLU A 8 3.02 15.00 -10.66
C GLU A 8 3.37 16.33 -9.98
N ARG A 9 4.52 16.39 -9.31
CA ARG A 9 5.06 17.63 -8.75
C ARG A 9 6.56 17.72 -9.00
N ASN A 10 6.98 18.71 -9.79
CA ASN A 10 8.37 18.94 -10.20
C ASN A 10 8.99 17.72 -10.91
N GLY A 11 8.28 17.14 -11.89
CA GLY A 11 8.75 15.97 -12.65
C GLY A 11 8.81 14.67 -11.85
N LYS A 12 8.18 14.62 -10.67
CA LYS A 12 8.13 13.41 -9.81
C LYS A 12 6.68 13.05 -9.50
N LEU A 13 6.31 11.80 -9.79
CA LEU A 13 5.02 11.25 -9.41
C LEU A 13 4.96 11.05 -7.90
N ARG A 14 3.83 11.41 -7.29
CA ARG A 14 3.53 11.25 -5.87
C ARG A 14 2.16 10.63 -5.74
N THR A 15 2.10 9.46 -5.12
CA THR A 15 0.84 8.77 -4.84
C THR A 15 0.49 8.92 -3.37
N THR A 16 -0.67 9.50 -3.08
CA THR A 16 -1.23 9.61 -1.74
C THR A 16 -2.33 8.57 -1.59
N ILE A 17 -2.30 7.83 -0.47
CA ILE A 17 -3.32 6.83 -0.14
C ILE A 17 -4.00 7.28 1.14
N LYS A 18 -5.33 7.33 1.13
CA LYS A 18 -6.15 7.66 2.30
C LYS A 18 -6.80 6.38 2.80
N LEU A 19 -6.60 6.11 4.09
CA LEU A 19 -7.10 4.95 4.80
C LEU A 19 -7.94 5.43 5.98
N GLU A 20 -9.06 4.78 6.21
CA GLU A 20 -9.79 4.89 7.48
C GLU A 20 -9.17 3.96 8.53
N PRO A 21 -9.30 4.26 9.83
CA PRO A 21 -8.90 3.34 10.88
C PRO A 21 -9.54 1.95 10.71
N GLY A 22 -8.76 0.90 10.94
CA GLY A 22 -9.14 -0.49 10.72
C GLY A 22 -8.93 -1.00 9.30
N GLU A 23 -8.66 -0.12 8.33
CA GLU A 23 -8.39 -0.57 6.96
C GLU A 23 -6.98 -1.16 6.82
N ARG A 24 -6.89 -2.15 5.93
CA ARG A 24 -5.64 -2.82 5.56
C ARG A 24 -5.50 -2.83 4.05
N VAL A 25 -4.34 -2.45 3.55
CA VAL A 25 -4.03 -2.47 2.11
C VAL A 25 -2.70 -3.13 1.84
N ALA A 26 -2.58 -3.72 0.65
CA ALA A 26 -1.33 -4.24 0.12
C ALA A 26 -0.84 -3.32 -0.99
N LEU A 27 0.36 -2.74 -0.84
CA LEU A 27 0.98 -1.87 -1.83
C LEU A 27 1.94 -2.64 -2.70
N CYS A 28 1.89 -2.36 -4.00
CA CYS A 28 2.74 -2.97 -5.00
C CYS A 28 4.21 -2.54 -4.81
N ARG A 29 5.12 -3.52 -4.81
CA ARG A 29 6.57 -3.29 -4.91
C ARG A 29 7.21 -3.84 -6.18
N CYS A 30 6.47 -4.67 -6.93
CA CYS A 30 6.97 -5.23 -8.18
C CYS A 30 6.83 -4.28 -9.38
N MET A 31 6.13 -3.14 -9.24
CA MET A 31 5.87 -2.18 -10.31
C MET A 31 5.10 -2.71 -11.53
N HIS A 32 4.60 -3.95 -11.49
CA HIS A 32 3.84 -4.58 -12.59
C HIS A 32 2.32 -4.67 -12.33
N SER A 33 1.84 -4.16 -11.19
CA SER A 33 0.40 -4.17 -10.88
C SER A 33 -0.40 -3.32 -11.87
N LYS A 34 -1.52 -3.85 -12.36
CA LYS A 34 -2.50 -3.13 -13.18
C LYS A 34 -3.36 -2.19 -12.36
N ASN A 35 -3.37 -2.36 -11.04
CA ASN A 35 -4.09 -1.52 -10.08
C ASN A 35 -3.10 -0.73 -9.21
N PHE A 36 -2.00 -0.25 -9.78
CA PHE A 36 -1.00 0.54 -9.06
C PHE A 36 -1.66 1.78 -8.42
N PRO A 37 -1.41 2.09 -7.14
CA PRO A 37 -0.33 1.62 -6.25
C PRO A 37 -0.61 0.31 -5.51
N PHE A 38 -1.81 -0.24 -5.61
CA PHE A 38 -2.20 -1.45 -4.89
C PHE A 38 -1.63 -2.70 -5.53
N CYS A 39 -1.42 -3.73 -4.72
CA CYS A 39 -1.03 -5.05 -5.19
C CYS A 39 -2.24 -5.82 -5.73
N ASP A 40 -2.11 -6.37 -6.94
CA ASP A 40 -3.12 -7.18 -7.62
C ASP A 40 -2.69 -8.66 -7.77
N GLY A 41 -1.59 -9.06 -7.12
CA GLY A 41 -1.02 -10.40 -7.22
C GLY A 41 -0.14 -10.66 -8.45
N THR A 42 0.08 -9.67 -9.32
CA THR A 42 0.95 -9.84 -10.51
C THR A 42 2.38 -10.28 -10.16
N HIS A 43 2.86 -9.91 -8.97
CA HIS A 43 4.19 -10.33 -8.47
C HIS A 43 4.36 -11.86 -8.38
N ASN A 44 3.29 -12.64 -8.28
CA ASN A 44 3.36 -14.10 -8.25
C ASN A 44 3.62 -14.73 -9.63
N LYS A 45 3.50 -13.94 -10.71
CA LYS A 45 3.59 -14.40 -12.10
C LYS A 45 4.88 -13.96 -12.80
N ILE A 46 5.75 -13.25 -12.09
CA ILE A 46 7.03 -12.75 -12.59
C ILE A 46 8.15 -13.36 -11.75
N GLU A 47 9.36 -13.43 -12.31
CA GLU A 47 10.52 -13.90 -11.56
C GLU A 47 10.92 -12.88 -10.49
N GLY A 48 11.22 -13.37 -9.28
CA GLY A 48 11.70 -12.56 -8.17
C GLY A 48 11.14 -12.98 -6.81
N THR A 49 11.58 -12.30 -5.76
CA THR A 49 11.14 -12.52 -4.37
C THR A 49 10.27 -11.38 -3.84
N THR A 50 9.83 -10.48 -4.73
CA THR A 50 9.16 -9.23 -4.34
C THR A 50 7.70 -9.46 -3.97
N GLY A 51 7.39 -9.47 -2.67
CA GLY A 51 6.02 -9.37 -2.16
C GLY A 51 5.54 -7.93 -1.98
N PRO A 52 4.25 -7.69 -1.70
CA PRO A 52 3.73 -6.35 -1.40
C PRO A 52 4.22 -5.80 -0.06
N VAL A 53 4.03 -4.50 0.17
CA VAL A 53 4.06 -3.92 1.53
C VAL A 53 2.66 -3.99 2.10
N ILE A 54 2.49 -4.50 3.31
CA ILE A 54 1.22 -4.45 4.02
C ILE A 54 1.18 -3.20 4.88
N VAL A 55 0.12 -2.41 4.73
CA VAL A 55 -0.14 -1.21 5.53
C VAL A 55 -1.44 -1.42 6.27
N GLU A 56 -1.39 -1.28 7.60
CA GLU A 56 -2.54 -1.42 8.50
C GLU A 56 -2.76 -0.09 9.21
N ALA A 57 -3.91 0.51 9.00
CA ALA A 57 -4.34 1.70 9.72
C ALA A 57 -4.93 1.26 11.06
N LEU A 58 -4.18 1.42 12.15
CA LEU A 58 -4.65 1.02 13.47
C LEU A 58 -5.72 1.98 14.00
N HIS A 59 -6.69 1.44 14.74
CA HIS A 59 -7.68 2.26 15.48
C HIS A 59 -7.05 2.97 16.67
N THR A 60 -6.09 2.32 17.31
CA THR A 60 -5.35 2.84 18.46
C THR A 60 -3.91 3.11 18.06
N PRO A 61 -3.26 4.13 18.65
CA PRO A 61 -1.83 4.35 18.48
C PRO A 61 -1.01 3.07 18.70
N ILE A 62 0.07 2.90 17.93
CA ILE A 62 0.93 1.71 17.98
C ILE A 62 1.42 1.43 19.42
N SER A 63 1.71 2.49 20.19
CA SER A 63 2.17 2.42 21.58
C SER A 63 1.19 1.70 22.51
N GLU A 64 -0.11 1.73 22.21
CA GLU A 64 -1.17 1.14 23.05
C GLU A 64 -1.65 -0.21 22.51
N SER A 65 -1.32 -0.54 21.25
CA SER A 65 -1.72 -1.80 20.59
C SER A 65 -0.89 -3.03 20.98
N ARG A 66 0.25 -2.85 21.67
CA ARG A 66 1.09 -3.95 22.19
C ARG A 66 0.72 -4.22 23.65
N SER A 67 -0.50 -4.73 23.88
CA SER A 67 -0.74 -5.56 25.06
C SER A 67 -0.22 -6.96 24.73
N GLU A 68 0.61 -7.52 25.60
CA GLU A 68 1.25 -8.84 25.47
C GLU A 68 0.34 -9.97 24.96
#